data_AF-A0ABD2PJ84-F1
#
_entry.id   AF-A0ABD2PJ84-F1
#
_cell.length_a   1.000
_cell.length_b   1.000
_cell.length_c   1.000
_cell.angle_alpha   90.00
_cell.angle_beta   90.00
_cell.angle_gamma   90.00
#
_symmetry.space_group_name_H-M   'P 1'
#
loop_
_entity.id
_entity.type
_entity.pdbx_description
1 polymer ?
#
loop_
_entity_poly.entity_id
_entity_poly.type
_entity_poly.pdbx_seq_one_letter_code
_entity_poly.pdbx_strand_id
1 'polypeptide(L)' 'LTTRSSHIPIRWTAPEIFSTGRYNIKCDVWSYGVVLWEIFKFGELPYNGWENATVRER' A
#
# COMPACT_ATOMS: atom_id res chain seq x y z
N LEU A 1 24.30 -10.38 1.40
CA LEU A 1 22.91 -10.32 0.89
C LEU A 1 22.30 -9.04 1.44
N THR A 2 22.45 -7.94 0.70
CA THR A 2 22.08 -6.61 1.17
C THR A 2 20.58 -6.54 1.36
N THR A 3 20.14 -6.36 2.60
CA THR A 3 18.77 -5.98 2.95
C THR A 3 18.47 -4.66 2.25
N ARG A 4 17.90 -4.72 1.04
CA ARG A 4 17.21 -3.56 0.48
C ARG A 4 16.01 -3.35 1.40
N SER A 5 16.18 -2.50 2.40
CA SER A 5 15.10 -1.75 3.01
C SER A 5 14.54 -0.82 1.91
N SER A 6 13.93 -1.43 0.89
CA SER A 6 13.12 -0.75 -0.09
C SER A 6 12.00 -0.10 0.69
N HIS A 7 11.91 1.22 0.63
CA HIS A 7 10.77 1.97 1.16
C HIS A 7 9.51 1.47 0.45
N ILE A 8 8.77 0.58 1.11
CA ILE A 8 7.51 0.05 0.60
C ILE A 8 6.45 1.15 0.75
N PRO A 9 5.68 1.48 -0.30
CA PRO A 9 4.63 2.48 -0.23
C PRO A 9 3.42 1.92 0.53
N ILE A 10 3.48 1.97 1.87
CA ILE A 10 2.55 1.25 2.78
C ILE A 10 1.07 1.46 2.42
N ARG A 11 0.66 2.71 2.13
CA ARG A 11 -0.75 3.04 1.84
C ARG A 11 -1.29 2.47 0.52
N TRP A 12 -0.40 2.09 -0.40
CA TRP A 12 -0.75 1.49 -1.69
C TRP A 12 -0.44 -0.01 -1.73
N THR A 13 0.18 -0.55 -0.68
CA THR A 13 0.62 -1.94 -0.66
C THR A 13 -0.50 -2.83 -0.16
N ALA A 14 -0.76 -3.93 -0.88
CA ALA A 14 -1.77 -4.90 -0.49
C ALA A 14 -1.40 -5.55 0.86
N PRO A 15 -2.37 -5.79 1.75
CA PRO A 15 -2.11 -6.23 3.12
C PRO A 15 -1.37 -7.57 3.20
N GLU A 16 -1.61 -8.48 2.24
CA GLU A 16 -0.94 -9.78 2.16
C GLU A 16 0.58 -9.67 1.94
N ILE A 17 1.05 -8.56 1.36
CA ILE A 17 2.49 -8.31 1.15
C ILE A 17 3.21 -8.15 2.50
N PHE A 18 2.57 -7.56 3.51
CA PHE A 18 3.21 -7.33 4.80
C PHE A 18 3.43 -8.60 5.61
N SER A 19 2.66 -9.65 5.30
CA SER A 19 2.77 -10.97 5.93
C SER A 19 3.66 -11.92 5.13
N THR A 20 3.51 -11.93 3.80
CA THR A 20 4.12 -12.94 2.94
C THR A 20 5.36 -12.45 2.19
N GLY A 21 5.50 -11.13 1.99
CA GLY A 21 6.51 -10.53 1.13
C GLY A 21 6.38 -10.91 -0.36
N ARG A 22 5.29 -11.58 -0.77
CA ARG A 22 5.12 -12.12 -2.12
C ARG A 22 4.20 -11.26 -2.97
N TYR A 23 4.78 -10.61 -3.96
CA TYR A 23 4.03 -9.86 -4.97
C TYR A 23 3.40 -10.78 -6.01
N ASN A 24 2.15 -10.50 -6.36
CA ASN A 24 1.44 -11.13 -7.46
C ASN A 24 0.48 -10.12 -8.10
N ILE A 25 -0.18 -10.51 -9.20
CA ILE A 25 -1.07 -9.62 -9.97
C ILE A 25 -2.22 -9.02 -9.15
N LYS A 26 -2.67 -9.68 -8.08
CA LYS A 26 -3.72 -9.15 -7.19
C LYS A 26 -3.22 -7.99 -6.34
N CYS A 27 -1.93 -7.96 -6.01
CA CYS A 27 -1.32 -6.85 -5.29
C CYS A 27 -1.26 -5.58 -6.17
N ASP A 28 -1.06 -5.74 -7.48
CA ASP A 28 -1.13 -4.63 -8.44
C ASP A 28 -2.58 -4.13 -8.59
N VAL A 29 -3.55 -5.05 -8.62
CA VAL A 29 -5.00 -4.69 -8.63
C VAL A 29 -5.38 -3.89 -7.39
N TRP A 30 -4.87 -4.25 -6.21
CA TRP A 30 -5.06 -3.47 -4.98
C TRP A 30 -4.50 -2.06 -5.11
N SER A 31 -3.23 -1.94 -5.52
CA SER A 31 -2.56 -0.64 -5.71
C SER A 31 -3.34 0.24 -6.70
N TYR A 32 -3.83 -0.35 -7.79
CA TYR A 32 -4.67 0.34 -8.76
C TYR A 32 -6.01 0.81 -8.16
N GLY A 33 -6.64 0.01 -7.29
CA GLY A 33 -7.83 0.40 -6.55
C GLY A 33 -7.61 1.64 -5.67
N VAL A 34 -6.46 1.72 -4.99
CA VAL A 34 -6.08 2.91 -4.22
C VAL A 34 -5.89 4.12 -5.14
N VAL A 35 -5.24 3.96 -6.29
CA VAL A 35 -5.10 5.05 -7.28
C VAL A 35 -6.45 5.52 -7.82
N LEU A 36 -7.37 4.60 -8.12
CA LEU A 36 -8.73 4.96 -8.51
C LEU A 36 -9.44 5.78 -7.43
N TRP A 37 -9.30 5.38 -6.16
CA TRP A 37 -9.82 6.13 -5.04
C TRP A 37 -9.23 7.55 -4.98
N GLU A 38 -7.92 7.71 -5.18
CA GLU A 38 -7.27 9.03 -5.23
C GLU A 38 -7.83 9.92 -6.33
N ILE A 39 -8.08 9.36 -7.52
CA ILE A 39 -8.69 10.10 -8.64
C ILE A 39 -10.07 10.65 -8.24
N PHE A 40 -10.92 9.83 -7.63
CA PHE A 40 -12.25 10.26 -7.18
C PHE A 40 -12.22 11.20 -5.96
N LYS A 41 -11.11 11.21 -5.23
CA LYS A 41 -10.86 12.12 -4.11
C LYS A 41 -9.99 13.30 -4.48
N PHE A 42 -9.85 13.62 -5.76
CA PHE A 42 -9.11 14.78 -6.24
C PHE A 42 -7.65 14.83 -5.73
N GLY A 43 -7.02 13.66 -5.58
CA GLY A 43 -5.63 13.52 -5.13
C GLY A 43 -5.42 13.59 -3.62
N GLU A 44 -6.47 13.40 -2.80
CA GLU A 44 -6.28 13.24 -1.35
C GLU A 44 -5.36 12.06 -1.02
N LEU A 45 -4.61 12.18 0.08
CA LEU A 45 -3.75 11.11 0.59
C LEU A 45 -4.62 9.93 1.11
N PRO A 46 -4.43 8.69 0.62
CA PRO A 46 -5.14 7.54 1.16
C PRO A 46 -4.89 7.36 2.65
N TYR A 47 -5.93 7.10 3.43
CA TYR A 47 -5.86 6.98 4.90
C TYR A 47 -5.30 8.25 5.59
N ASN A 48 -5.66 9.44 5.11
CA ASN A 48 -5.22 10.69 5.71
C ASN A 48 -5.51 10.72 7.22
N GLY A 49 -4.53 11.17 8.01
CA GLY A 49 -4.59 11.18 9.48
C GLY A 49 -4.20 9.87 10.17
N TRP A 50 -3.88 8.80 9.43
CA TRP A 50 -3.43 7.53 10.01
C TRP A 50 -1.92 7.40 9.95
N GLU A 51 -1.33 6.76 10.96
CA GLU A 51 0.09 6.38 10.92
C GLU A 51 0.30 5.15 10.03
N ASN A 52 1.48 5.04 9.43
CA ASN A 52 1.82 3.89 8.58
C ASN A 52 1.78 2.55 9.35
N ALA A 53 2.08 2.56 10.65
CA ALA A 53 1.93 1.37 11.50
C ALA A 53 0.46 0.92 11.55
N THR A 54 -0.47 1.87 11.76
CA THR A 54 -1.91 1.61 11.77
C THR A 54 -2.43 1.12 10.42
N VAL A 55 -1.96 1.72 9.31
CA VAL A 55 -2.36 1.29 7.96
C VAL A 55 -1.88 -0.13 7.65
N ARG A 56 -0.72 -0.53 8.17
CA ARG A 56 -0.16 -1.88 7.95
C ARG A 56 -0.93 -2.97 8.70
N GLU A 57 -1.55 -2.65 9.82
CA GLU A 57 -2.25 -3.60 10.69
C GLU A 57 -3.71 -3.88 10.29
N ARG A 58 -4.24 -3.14 9.31
CA ARG A 58 -5.64 -3.17 8.86
C ARG A 58 -5.75 -3.82 7.50
#